data_AF-A0A3D4UA99-F1
#
_entry.id   AF-A0A3D4UA99-F1
#
_cell.length_a   1.000
_cell.length_b   1.000
_cell.length_c   1.000
_cell.angle_alpha   90.00
_cell.angle_beta   90.00
_cell.angle_gamma   90.00
#
_symmetry.space_group_name_H-M   'P 1'
#
loop_
_entity.id
_entity.type
_entity.pdbx_description
1 polymer ?
#
loop_
_entity_poly.entity_id
_entity_poly.type
_entity_poly.pdbx_seq_one_letter_code
_entity_poly.pdbx_strand_id
1 'polypeptide(L)'
;MKKQIEMMAAPTAMQPGGYVLAAYADHTVPATPQVQLEAERATGRGFRVTLRWPCATAVRQVDDNPTLFPDACALLVPVADDSQWITMGAPGKPVQGVLWRADRQELYRMHAEGLGTMQRQAPPLGWTVVPEWRQGFWQVVLQLPCWPELERAGRVGVAVWQGAQRERAGLKSVSTDWVGLS
;
A
#
# COMPACT_ATOMS: atom_id res chain seq x y z
N MET A 1 -3.22 -17.86 5.15
CA MET A 1 -1.84 -18.17 4.68
C MET A 1 -0.91 -17.03 5.06
N LYS A 2 0.33 -17.34 5.51
CA LYS A 2 1.37 -16.37 5.86
C LYS A 2 2.50 -16.37 4.82
N LYS A 3 2.96 -15.19 4.39
CA LYS A 3 4.04 -15.00 3.41
C LYS A 3 5.00 -13.92 3.88
N GLN A 4 6.30 -14.10 3.64
CA GLN A 4 7.27 -13.01 3.60
C GLN A 4 7.36 -12.52 2.16
N ILE A 5 7.21 -11.21 1.97
CA ILE A 5 7.26 -10.55 0.68
C ILE A 5 8.53 -9.70 0.66
N GLU A 6 9.39 -9.95 -0.32
CA GLU A 6 10.48 -9.05 -0.65
C GLU A 6 9.94 -7.79 -1.30
N MET A 7 10.49 -6.66 -0.89
CA MET A 7 10.08 -5.35 -1.36
C MET A 7 11.25 -4.67 -2.06
N MET A 8 10.92 -3.81 -3.02
CA MET A 8 11.86 -2.93 -3.71
C MET A 8 11.48 -1.48 -3.48
N ALA A 9 12.43 -0.55 -3.64
CA ALA A 9 12.08 0.86 -3.73
C ALA A 9 11.24 1.07 -5.00
N ALA A 10 10.14 1.83 -4.89
CA ALA A 10 9.35 2.18 -6.05
C ALA A 10 10.21 3.03 -7.03
N PRO A 11 10.26 2.68 -8.34
CA PRO A 11 11.09 3.39 -9.29
C PRO A 11 10.70 4.86 -9.40
N THR A 12 11.59 5.75 -8.97
CA THR A 12 11.41 7.20 -9.06
C THR A 12 11.48 7.70 -10.50
N ALA A 13 12.22 7.00 -11.37
CA ALA A 13 12.37 7.31 -12.79
C ALA A 13 11.04 7.29 -13.58
N MET A 14 10.03 6.57 -13.07
CA MET A 14 8.72 6.46 -13.72
C MET A 14 7.72 7.50 -13.17
N GLN A 15 8.08 8.25 -12.13
CA GLN A 15 7.14 9.16 -11.47
C GLN A 15 6.81 10.37 -12.36
N PRO A 16 5.54 10.82 -12.39
CA PRO A 16 5.16 12.03 -13.10
C PRO A 16 5.82 13.26 -12.47
N GLY A 17 6.31 14.17 -13.30
CA GLY A 17 6.92 15.43 -12.88
C GLY A 17 8.42 15.35 -12.59
N GLY A 18 9.20 16.25 -13.19
CA GLY A 18 10.68 16.17 -13.19
C GLY A 18 11.37 16.33 -11.83
N TYR A 19 10.73 16.97 -10.85
CA TYR A 19 11.35 17.22 -9.54
C TYR A 19 11.63 15.94 -8.75
N VAL A 20 10.67 14.99 -8.71
CA VAL A 20 10.81 13.76 -7.92
C VAL A 20 11.91 12.86 -8.48
N LEU A 21 12.02 12.80 -9.81
CA LEU A 21 13.07 12.03 -10.48
C LEU A 21 14.46 12.54 -10.11
N ALA A 22 14.68 13.86 -10.14
CA ALA A 22 15.98 14.45 -9.83
C ALA A 22 16.30 14.45 -8.34
N ALA A 23 15.35 14.83 -7.47
CA ALA A 23 15.59 14.98 -6.03
C ALA A 23 15.74 13.65 -5.29
N TYR A 24 15.30 12.53 -5.89
CA TYR A 24 15.29 11.20 -5.26
C TYR A 24 15.84 10.10 -6.18
N ALA A 25 16.72 10.46 -7.12
CA ALA A 25 17.37 9.49 -8.02
C ALA A 25 18.13 8.40 -7.24
N ASP A 26 18.71 8.75 -6.10
CA ASP A 26 19.47 7.83 -5.25
C ASP A 26 18.61 6.98 -4.31
N HIS A 27 17.29 7.19 -4.28
CA HIS A 27 16.37 6.44 -3.42
C HIS A 27 16.05 5.07 -4.03
N THR A 28 17.06 4.22 -4.08
CA THR A 28 17.06 2.89 -4.73
C THR A 28 16.93 1.73 -3.74
N VAL A 29 17.15 2.01 -2.44
CA VAL A 29 17.05 1.02 -1.36
C VAL A 29 15.70 1.18 -0.67
N PRO A 30 14.89 0.11 -0.54
CA PRO A 30 13.62 0.18 0.18
C PRO A 30 13.85 0.42 1.67
N ALA A 31 13.16 1.41 2.24
CA ALA A 31 13.13 1.59 3.70
C ALA A 31 12.51 0.38 4.41
N THR A 32 11.59 -0.31 3.74
CA THR A 32 10.97 -1.55 4.21
C THR A 32 11.30 -2.68 3.22
N PRO A 33 12.44 -3.38 3.37
CA PRO A 33 12.86 -4.42 2.42
C PRO A 33 12.01 -5.68 2.47
N GLN A 34 11.22 -5.87 3.53
CA GLN A 34 10.38 -7.05 3.70
C GLN A 34 9.10 -6.73 4.46
N VAL A 35 7.99 -7.34 4.02
CA VAL A 35 6.69 -7.30 4.69
C VAL A 35 6.20 -8.72 4.92
N GLN A 36 5.69 -9.01 6.11
CA GLN A 36 4.90 -10.21 6.34
C GLN A 36 3.44 -9.92 5.98
N LEU A 37 2.86 -10.75 5.12
CA LEU A 37 1.45 -10.72 4.76
C LEU A 37 0.77 -11.99 5.22
N GLU A 38 -0.34 -11.85 5.92
CA GLU A 38 -1.26 -12.93 6.22
C GLU A 38 -2.61 -12.62 5.60
N ALA A 39 -3.17 -13.55 4.85
CA ALA A 39 -4.50 -13.40 4.26
C ALA A 39 -5.39 -14.60 4.58
N GLU A 40 -6.63 -14.28 4.92
CA GLU A 40 -7.70 -15.21 5.25
C GLU A 40 -8.96 -14.75 4.54
N ARG A 41 -9.71 -15.67 3.94
CA ARG A 41 -11.07 -15.35 3.49
C ARG A 41 -11.92 -15.08 4.73
N ALA A 42 -12.64 -13.96 4.73
CA ALA A 42 -13.60 -13.68 5.79
C ALA A 42 -14.76 -14.68 5.71
N THR A 43 -15.42 -14.97 6.83
CA THR A 43 -16.65 -15.79 6.85
C THR A 43 -17.70 -15.13 5.95
N GLY A 44 -17.98 -15.72 4.78
CA GLY A 44 -18.79 -15.10 3.72
C GLY A 44 -17.94 -14.60 2.54
N ARG A 45 -18.05 -13.30 2.21
CA ARG A 45 -17.32 -12.64 1.10
C ARG A 45 -16.28 -11.64 1.60
N GLY A 46 -15.13 -11.60 0.93
CA GLY A 46 -14.03 -10.69 1.21
C GLY A 46 -12.85 -11.31 1.95
N PHE A 47 -11.93 -10.47 2.40
CA PHE A 47 -10.67 -10.89 3.02
C PHE A 47 -10.39 -10.15 4.32
N ARG A 48 -9.75 -10.86 5.24
CA ARG A 48 -8.94 -10.26 6.31
C ARG A 48 -7.48 -10.34 5.87
N VAL A 49 -6.82 -9.20 5.76
CA VAL A 49 -5.40 -9.11 5.39
C VAL A 49 -4.63 -8.43 6.50
N THR A 50 -3.60 -9.09 7.02
CA THR A 50 -2.69 -8.52 8.02
C THR A 50 -1.35 -8.24 7.35
N LEU A 51 -0.89 -7.00 7.43
CA LEU A 51 0.47 -6.61 7.06
C LEU A 51 1.28 -6.36 8.32
N ARG A 52 2.51 -6.87 8.37
CA ARG A 52 3.45 -6.60 9.46
C ARG A 52 4.83 -6.28 8.91
N TRP A 53 5.43 -5.19 9.37
CA TRP A 53 6.75 -4.77 8.93
C TRP A 53 7.55 -4.08 10.04
N PRO A 54 8.90 -4.13 9.99
CA PRO A 54 9.75 -3.37 10.90
C PRO A 54 9.55 -1.87 10.71
N CYS A 55 9.45 -1.13 11.80
CA CYS A 55 9.37 0.33 11.82
C CYS A 55 9.94 0.80 13.16
N ALA A 56 11.18 1.27 13.17
CA ALA A 56 11.87 1.67 14.40
C ALA A 56 11.19 2.88 15.08
N THR A 57 10.65 3.80 14.29
CA THR A 57 9.99 5.02 14.77
C THR A 57 8.66 5.20 14.07
N ALA A 58 7.58 4.86 14.77
CA ALA A 58 6.24 5.03 14.24
C ALA A 58 5.84 6.51 14.16
N VAL A 59 5.53 7.00 12.97
CA VAL A 59 4.99 8.35 12.76
C VAL A 59 3.49 8.25 12.57
N ARG A 60 2.76 8.50 13.66
CA ARG A 60 1.29 8.37 13.71
C ARG A 60 0.56 9.65 13.36
N GLN A 61 1.17 10.79 13.61
CA GLN A 61 0.58 12.09 13.32
C GLN A 61 1.61 12.96 12.63
N VAL A 62 1.11 13.82 11.76
CA VAL A 62 1.88 14.83 11.07
C VAL A 62 1.32 16.14 11.60
N ASP A 63 1.88 16.61 12.70
CA ASP A 63 1.56 17.92 13.25
C ASP A 63 2.19 19.00 12.35
N ASP A 64 2.47 20.18 12.88
CA ASP A 64 3.02 21.33 12.14
C ASP A 64 4.46 21.15 11.61
N ASN A 65 5.02 19.94 11.65
CA ASN A 65 6.34 19.64 11.10
C ASN A 65 6.23 19.22 9.62
N PRO A 66 6.61 20.08 8.66
CA PRO A 66 6.47 19.80 7.23
C PRO A 66 7.44 18.72 6.71
N THR A 67 8.36 18.25 7.56
CA THR A 67 9.34 17.21 7.21
C THR A 67 8.92 15.82 7.65
N LEU A 68 7.86 15.70 8.45
CA LEU A 68 7.29 14.42 8.83
C LEU A 68 6.22 14.02 7.82
N PHE A 69 6.09 12.72 7.60
CA PHE A 69 5.02 12.11 6.84
C PHE A 69 4.46 10.95 7.69
N PRO A 70 3.18 10.60 7.58
CA PRO A 70 2.64 9.52 8.38
C PRO A 70 3.05 8.17 7.79
N ASP A 71 3.24 7.18 8.65
CA ASP A 71 3.35 5.80 8.19
C ASP A 71 2.07 5.39 7.45
N ALA A 72 2.22 4.55 6.44
CA ALA A 72 1.10 4.09 5.64
C ALA A 72 1.38 2.73 5.03
N CYS A 73 0.30 2.04 4.67
CA CYS A 73 0.38 0.85 3.82
C CYS A 73 -0.82 0.79 2.90
N ALA A 74 -0.64 0.17 1.73
CA ALA A 74 -1.71 -0.03 0.78
C ALA A 74 -1.67 -1.42 0.16
N LEU A 75 -2.85 -1.90 -0.22
CA LEU A 75 -3.01 -3.03 -1.12
C LEU A 75 -3.55 -2.52 -2.45
N LEU A 76 -2.94 -2.95 -3.54
CA LEU A 76 -3.38 -2.74 -4.91
C LEU A 76 -3.97 -4.03 -5.45
N VAL A 77 -5.01 -3.95 -6.28
CA VAL A 77 -5.70 -5.09 -6.86
C VAL A 77 -5.91 -4.82 -8.35
N PRO A 78 -5.58 -5.78 -9.24
CA PRO A 78 -5.81 -5.60 -10.67
C PRO A 78 -7.31 -5.74 -10.97
N VAL A 79 -7.86 -4.76 -11.70
CA VAL A 79 -9.25 -4.83 -12.17
C VAL A 79 -9.35 -5.59 -13.49
N ALA A 80 -8.34 -5.49 -14.35
CA ALA A 80 -8.16 -6.32 -15.54
C ALA A 80 -6.95 -7.24 -15.37
N ASP A 81 -6.90 -8.37 -16.09
CA ASP A 81 -5.86 -9.39 -15.89
C ASP A 81 -4.46 -8.89 -16.29
N ASP A 82 -4.39 -7.93 -17.20
CA ASP A 82 -3.17 -7.30 -17.69
C ASP A 82 -2.88 -5.93 -17.04
N SER A 83 -3.67 -5.53 -16.03
CA SER A 83 -3.36 -4.37 -15.19
C SER A 83 -1.98 -4.54 -14.53
N GLN A 84 -1.13 -3.53 -14.68
CA GLN A 84 0.24 -3.55 -14.18
C GLN A 84 0.30 -2.93 -12.78
N TRP A 85 0.88 -3.64 -11.80
CA TRP A 85 1.01 -3.10 -10.44
C TRP A 85 2.01 -1.95 -10.37
N ILE A 86 3.13 -2.06 -11.09
CA ILE A 86 4.26 -1.14 -10.99
C ILE A 86 3.93 0.26 -11.53
N THR A 87 3.13 0.34 -12.59
CA THR A 87 2.62 1.62 -13.13
C THR A 87 1.28 2.03 -12.53
N MET A 88 0.76 1.27 -11.57
CA MET A 88 -0.58 1.49 -11.00
C MET A 88 -1.68 1.50 -12.08
N GLY A 89 -1.62 0.53 -12.99
CA GLY A 89 -2.54 0.38 -14.12
C GLY A 89 -2.08 1.13 -15.37
N ALA A 90 -3.01 1.24 -16.31
CA ALA A 90 -2.93 2.05 -17.53
C ALA A 90 -4.36 2.44 -17.95
N PRO A 91 -4.55 3.38 -18.90
CA PRO A 91 -5.88 3.72 -19.41
C PRO A 91 -6.64 2.47 -19.88
N GLY A 92 -7.85 2.27 -19.36
CA GLY A 92 -8.68 1.09 -19.63
C GLY A 92 -8.20 -0.21 -18.97
N LYS A 93 -7.10 -0.19 -18.23
CA LYS A 93 -6.54 -1.32 -17.44
C LYS A 93 -6.33 -0.88 -15.99
N PRO A 94 -7.41 -0.56 -15.27
CA PRO A 94 -7.28 0.07 -13.97
C PRO A 94 -6.76 -0.89 -12.91
N VAL A 95 -6.27 -0.29 -11.84
CA VAL A 95 -6.08 -0.93 -10.55
C VAL A 95 -6.96 -0.23 -9.54
N GLN A 96 -7.39 -0.98 -8.55
CA GLN A 96 -8.05 -0.45 -7.38
C GLN A 96 -7.20 -0.74 -6.15
N GLY A 97 -7.51 -0.11 -5.03
CA GLY A 97 -6.78 -0.40 -3.81
C GLY A 97 -7.48 0.05 -2.53
N VAL A 98 -6.81 -0.27 -1.43
CA VAL A 98 -7.11 0.25 -0.11
C VAL A 98 -5.84 0.87 0.46
N LEU A 99 -5.96 2.04 1.08
CA LEU A 99 -4.85 2.73 1.72
C LEU A 99 -5.21 2.99 3.18
N TRP A 100 -4.35 2.54 4.07
CA TRP A 100 -4.31 2.96 5.46
C TRP A 100 -3.21 4.01 5.65
N ARG A 101 -3.49 5.01 6.49
CA ARG A 101 -2.51 5.99 6.96
C ARG A 101 -2.64 6.12 8.47
N ALA A 102 -1.51 6.24 9.16
CA ALA A 102 -1.48 6.31 10.61
C ALA A 102 -2.15 7.58 11.18
N ASP A 103 -2.19 8.68 10.40
CA ASP A 103 -2.82 9.95 10.77
C ASP A 103 -4.33 10.02 10.51
N ARG A 104 -4.94 8.90 10.10
CA ARG A 104 -6.36 8.84 9.72
C ARG A 104 -7.06 7.70 10.43
N GLN A 105 -8.29 7.96 10.83
CA GLN A 105 -9.16 6.92 11.41
C GLN A 105 -9.71 5.99 10.32
N GLU A 106 -10.08 6.56 9.17
CA GLU A 106 -10.69 5.83 8.06
C GLU A 106 -9.67 5.39 7.01
N LEU A 107 -9.99 4.28 6.34
CA LEU A 107 -9.31 3.83 5.13
C LEU A 107 -9.66 4.72 3.94
N TYR A 108 -8.81 4.74 2.91
CA TYR A 108 -9.19 5.26 1.59
C TYR A 108 -9.41 4.12 0.61
N ARG A 109 -10.48 4.23 -0.19
CA ARG A 109 -10.61 3.49 -1.44
C ARG A 109 -9.77 4.16 -2.51
N MET A 110 -9.01 3.38 -3.27
CA MET A 110 -8.16 3.88 -4.34
C MET A 110 -8.58 3.36 -5.71
N HIS A 111 -8.39 4.20 -6.72
CA HIS A 111 -8.52 3.88 -8.14
C HIS A 111 -7.40 4.56 -8.94
N ALA A 112 -6.77 3.85 -9.87
CA ALA A 112 -5.77 4.42 -10.77
C ALA A 112 -5.77 3.70 -12.14
N GLU A 113 -5.40 4.45 -13.16
CA GLU A 113 -5.24 4.03 -14.56
C GLU A 113 -3.86 4.46 -15.07
N GLY A 114 -2.85 4.33 -14.21
CA GLY A 114 -1.50 4.82 -14.45
C GLY A 114 -0.98 5.72 -13.35
N LEU A 115 0.34 5.98 -13.41
CA LEU A 115 1.00 6.90 -12.50
C LEU A 115 0.46 8.32 -12.70
N GLY A 116 0.16 9.01 -11.60
CA GLY A 116 -0.38 10.37 -11.63
C GLY A 116 -1.91 10.47 -11.72
N THR A 117 -2.62 9.37 -11.95
CA THR A 117 -4.09 9.36 -12.04
C THR A 117 -4.77 8.86 -10.76
N MET A 118 -4.00 8.72 -9.67
CA MET A 118 -4.49 8.14 -8.42
C MET A 118 -5.61 8.99 -7.82
N GLN A 119 -6.77 8.38 -7.65
CA GLN A 119 -7.93 8.97 -6.98
C GLN A 119 -8.19 8.26 -5.66
N ARG A 120 -8.58 9.04 -4.64
CA ARG A 120 -8.97 8.54 -3.33
C ARG A 120 -10.44 8.88 -3.07
N GLN A 121 -11.16 7.92 -2.53
CA GLN A 121 -12.58 8.03 -2.19
C GLN A 121 -12.80 7.46 -0.78
N ALA A 122 -13.98 7.73 -0.21
CA ALA A 122 -14.42 7.08 1.01
C ALA A 122 -14.41 5.54 0.85
N PRO A 123 -14.09 4.79 1.91
CA PRO A 123 -14.08 3.33 1.84
C PRO A 123 -15.51 2.80 1.72
N PRO A 124 -15.72 1.63 1.09
CA PRO A 124 -16.99 0.91 1.16
C PRO A 124 -17.41 0.63 2.60
N LEU A 125 -18.73 0.53 2.83
CA LEU A 125 -19.28 0.24 4.14
C LEU A 125 -18.72 -1.09 4.69
N GLY A 126 -18.36 -1.08 5.98
CA GLY A 126 -17.85 -2.26 6.69
C GLY A 126 -16.36 -2.53 6.47
N TRP A 127 -15.67 -1.77 5.64
CA TRP A 127 -14.21 -1.82 5.60
C TRP A 127 -13.65 -1.19 6.87
N THR A 128 -12.81 -1.94 7.58
CA THR A 128 -12.21 -1.48 8.84
C THR A 128 -10.72 -1.78 8.90
N VAL A 129 -10.04 -1.09 9.81
CA VAL A 129 -8.62 -1.24 10.04
C VAL A 129 -8.32 -1.24 11.53
N VAL A 130 -7.43 -2.14 11.94
CA VAL A 130 -6.90 -2.20 13.31
C VAL A 130 -5.37 -2.10 13.23
N PRO A 131 -4.81 -0.90 13.39
CA PRO A 131 -3.37 -0.70 13.40
C PRO A 131 -2.81 -0.81 14.83
N GLU A 132 -1.71 -1.54 14.97
CA GLU A 132 -0.94 -1.62 16.21
C GLU A 132 0.54 -1.44 15.88
N TRP A 133 1.21 -0.53 16.59
CA TRP A 133 2.67 -0.52 16.63
C TRP A 133 3.14 -0.98 17.99
N ARG A 134 4.00 -1.99 18.01
CA ARG A 134 4.56 -2.58 19.23
C ARG A 134 5.96 -3.12 18.96
N GLN A 135 6.90 -2.77 19.84
CA GLN A 135 8.29 -3.26 19.81
C GLN A 135 9.00 -3.07 18.46
N GLY A 136 8.82 -1.90 17.82
CA GLY A 136 9.51 -1.60 16.56
C GLY A 136 8.88 -2.25 15.32
N PHE A 137 7.62 -2.68 15.39
CA PHE A 137 6.89 -3.21 14.25
C PHE A 137 5.50 -2.60 14.17
N TRP A 138 5.08 -2.28 12.96
CA TRP A 138 3.67 -2.12 12.65
C TRP A 138 3.03 -3.47 12.37
N GLN A 139 1.80 -3.64 12.83
CA GLN A 139 0.86 -4.65 12.41
C GLN A 139 -0.45 -3.95 12.05
N VAL A 140 -0.89 -4.09 10.81
CA VAL A 140 -2.13 -3.47 10.32
C VAL A 140 -3.05 -4.57 9.81
N VAL A 141 -4.17 -4.74 10.49
CA VAL A 141 -5.21 -5.69 10.11
C VAL A 141 -6.28 -4.95 9.33
N LEU A 142 -6.45 -5.30 8.06
CA LEU A 142 -7.49 -4.78 7.17
C LEU A 142 -8.62 -5.81 7.08
N GLN A 143 -9.84 -5.38 7.38
CA GLN A 143 -11.05 -6.16 7.11
C GLN A 143 -11.74 -5.58 5.88
N LEU A 144 -11.80 -6.38 4.82
CA LEU A 144 -12.21 -5.96 3.49
C LEU A 144 -13.37 -6.84 3.00
N PRO A 145 -14.56 -6.72 3.59
CA PRO A 145 -15.73 -7.48 3.16
C PRO A 145 -16.17 -7.07 1.76
N CYS A 146 -16.77 -8.02 1.03
CA CYS A 146 -17.45 -7.78 -0.25
C CYS A 146 -16.63 -6.94 -1.24
N TRP A 147 -15.42 -7.38 -1.58
CA TRP A 147 -14.56 -6.73 -2.57
C TRP A 147 -14.39 -7.65 -3.79
N PRO A 148 -15.27 -7.56 -4.81
CA PRO A 148 -15.30 -8.50 -5.93
C PRO A 148 -14.00 -8.58 -6.72
N GLU A 149 -13.32 -7.45 -6.94
CA GLU A 149 -12.06 -7.42 -7.68
C GLU A 149 -10.96 -8.19 -6.95
N LEU A 150 -10.89 -8.07 -5.61
CA LEU A 150 -9.93 -8.82 -4.81
C LEU A 150 -10.27 -10.32 -4.79
N GLU A 151 -11.55 -10.67 -4.68
CA GLU A 151 -12.04 -12.05 -4.72
C GLU A 151 -11.75 -12.73 -6.05
N ARG A 152 -11.94 -12.01 -7.16
CA ARG A 152 -11.65 -12.48 -8.52
C ARG A 152 -10.15 -12.60 -8.76
N ALA A 153 -9.38 -11.56 -8.43
CA ALA A 153 -7.96 -11.53 -8.73
C ALA A 153 -7.14 -12.48 -7.85
N GLY A 154 -7.54 -12.65 -6.58
CA GLY A 154 -6.84 -13.49 -5.60
C GLY A 154 -5.39 -13.08 -5.35
N ARG A 155 -4.99 -11.86 -5.74
CA ARG A 155 -3.63 -11.35 -5.66
C ARG A 155 -3.61 -9.85 -5.41
N VAL A 156 -2.55 -9.37 -4.75
CA VAL A 156 -2.39 -7.96 -4.38
C VAL A 156 -0.99 -7.46 -4.65
N GLY A 157 -0.84 -6.18 -5.00
CA GLY A 157 0.41 -5.45 -4.88
C GLY A 157 0.46 -4.83 -3.50
N VAL A 158 1.62 -4.81 -2.85
CA VAL A 158 1.79 -4.22 -1.52
C VAL A 158 2.63 -2.96 -1.62
N ALA A 159 2.26 -1.92 -0.88
CA ALA A 159 3.07 -0.73 -0.70
C ALA A 159 3.14 -0.33 0.76
N VAL A 160 4.31 0.11 1.22
CA VAL A 160 4.56 0.60 2.59
C VAL A 160 5.33 1.90 2.52
N TRP A 161 4.93 2.85 3.37
CA TRP A 161 5.62 4.12 3.59
C TRP A 161 6.05 4.20 5.05
N GLN A 162 7.34 4.47 5.28
CA GLN A 162 7.91 4.85 6.57
C GLN A 162 8.07 6.37 6.64
N GLY A 163 7.22 6.98 7.45
CA GLY A 163 7.18 8.41 7.70
C GLY A 163 8.49 8.99 8.21
N ALA A 164 9.17 8.27 9.11
CA ALA A 164 10.47 8.66 9.65
C ALA A 164 11.58 8.71 8.58
N GLN A 165 11.40 7.96 7.48
CA GLN A 165 12.29 7.99 6.30
C GLN A 165 11.82 8.97 5.22
N ARG A 166 10.83 9.80 5.56
CA ARG A 166 10.20 10.80 4.67
C ARG A 166 9.56 10.16 3.43
N GLU A 167 9.16 8.90 3.51
CA GLU A 167 8.44 8.24 2.43
C GLU A 167 7.01 8.83 2.32
N ARG A 168 6.64 9.22 1.10
CA ARG A 168 5.31 9.73 0.74
C ARG A 168 5.12 9.66 -0.78
N ALA A 169 3.86 9.60 -1.21
CA ALA A 169 3.50 9.52 -2.63
C ALA A 169 4.24 8.37 -3.33
N GLY A 170 5.03 8.66 -4.38
CA GLY A 170 5.82 7.66 -5.09
C GLY A 170 7.06 7.14 -4.35
N LEU A 171 7.50 7.80 -3.27
CA LEU A 171 8.62 7.32 -2.44
C LEU A 171 8.08 6.34 -1.41
N LYS A 172 8.37 5.06 -1.61
CA LYS A 172 7.82 3.94 -0.84
C LYS A 172 8.55 2.66 -1.19
N SER A 173 8.35 1.66 -0.34
CA SER A 173 8.69 0.27 -0.64
C SER A 173 7.46 -0.44 -1.25
N VAL A 174 7.65 -1.21 -2.31
CA VAL A 174 6.58 -1.97 -3.01
C VAL A 174 6.96 -3.44 -3.19
N SER A 175 5.98 -4.34 -3.25
CA SER A 175 6.24 -5.76 -3.59
C SER A 175 6.87 -5.86 -4.98
N THR A 176 7.69 -6.88 -5.23
CA THR A 176 8.37 -7.08 -6.52
C THR A 176 7.49 -7.70 -7.61
N ASP A 177 6.33 -8.23 -7.22
CA ASP A 177 5.29 -8.73 -8.12
C ASP A 177 3.91 -8.67 -7.44
N TRP A 178 2.87 -9.11 -8.14
CA TRP A 178 1.59 -9.48 -7.57
C TRP A 178 1.75 -10.65 -6.58
N VAL A 179 1.26 -10.47 -5.36
CA VAL A 179 1.31 -11.47 -4.29
C VAL A 179 -0.02 -12.21 -4.22
N GLY A 180 0.00 -13.50 -4.54
CA GLY A 180 -1.17 -14.38 -4.40
C GLY A 180 -1.60 -14.55 -2.93
N LEU A 181 -2.91 -14.57 -2.68
CA LEU A 181 -3.53 -14.66 -1.35
C LEU A 181 -3.98 -16.08 -0.96
N SER A 182 -3.91 -17.03 -1.90
CA SER A 182 -4.09 -18.46 -1.68
C SER A 182 -2.78 -19.18 -1.38
#